data_AF-A0A7S2DB54-F1
#
_entry.id   AF-A0A7S2DB54-F1
#
_cell.length_a   1.000
_cell.length_b   1.000
_cell.length_c   1.000
_cell.angle_alpha   90.00
_cell.angle_beta   90.00
_cell.angle_gamma   90.00
#
_symmetry.space_group_name_H-M   'P 1'
#
loop_
_entity.id
_entity.type
_entity.pdbx_description
1 polymer ?
#
loop_
_entity_poly.entity_id
_entity_poly.type
_entity_poly.pdbx_seq_one_letter_code
_entity_poly.pdbx_strand_id
1 'polypeptide(L)'
;VIVRQNGMPMYNFGVVVDDSSMEISHVLRAQEHLMNTPRQVLIYQALGMQVPTFGHMPLILAPDRSKLSKRHGAVSVGEYQRQGYLPSGMVNYLSQLGWNDGTNQEIYQVDELLKAFTMDRMSKVAAIFDKDKFKWVNGHHIRLLSDEDAQR
;
A
#
# COMPACT_ATOMS: atom_id res chain seq x y z
N VAL A 1 -4.65 -24.94 13.25
CA VAL A 1 -4.21 -25.74 12.09
C VAL A 1 -3.16 -24.94 11.33
N ILE A 2 -1.93 -25.45 11.18
CA ILE A 2 -0.84 -24.81 10.41
C ILE A 2 -0.67 -25.45 9.02
N VAL A 3 -1.03 -26.72 8.87
CA VAL A 3 -1.07 -27.47 7.61
C VAL A 3 -2.37 -28.26 7.58
N ARG A 4 -3.06 -28.26 6.44
CA ARG A 4 -4.31 -29.02 6.22
C ARG A 4 -4.01 -30.51 6.04
N GLN A 5 -5.04 -31.37 6.14
CA GLN A 5 -4.89 -32.82 5.91
C GLN A 5 -4.35 -33.16 4.51
N ASN A 6 -4.61 -32.32 3.51
CA ASN A 6 -4.09 -32.50 2.15
C ASN A 6 -2.65 -31.97 1.99
N GLY A 7 -1.93 -31.68 3.08
CA GLY A 7 -0.55 -31.19 3.06
C GLY A 7 -0.40 -29.70 2.73
N MET A 8 -1.48 -28.98 2.39
CA MET A 8 -1.39 -27.57 2.03
C MET A 8 -1.18 -26.69 3.27
N PRO A 9 -0.14 -25.84 3.31
CA PRO A 9 0.08 -24.93 4.42
C PRO A 9 -1.04 -23.90 4.53
N MET A 10 -1.36 -23.50 5.76
CA MET A 10 -2.24 -22.37 6.02
C MET A 10 -1.45 -21.06 5.90
N TYR A 11 -2.15 -19.97 5.57
CA TYR A 11 -1.57 -18.65 5.34
C TYR A 11 -0.44 -18.25 6.31
N ASN A 12 -0.67 -18.34 7.63
CA ASN A 12 0.35 -17.92 8.61
C ASN A 12 1.62 -18.76 8.60
N PHE A 13 1.51 -20.05 8.29
CA PHE A 13 2.69 -20.92 8.20
C PHE A 13 3.41 -20.72 6.87
N GLY A 14 2.67 -20.69 5.75
CA GLY A 14 3.24 -20.43 4.43
C GLY A 14 4.00 -19.10 4.38
N VAL A 15 3.38 -18.01 4.84
CA VAL A 15 4.01 -16.68 4.87
C VAL A 15 5.30 -16.68 5.68
N VAL A 16 5.34 -17.31 6.86
CA VAL A 16 6.55 -17.33 7.69
C VAL A 16 7.70 -18.08 7.01
N VAL A 17 7.39 -19.22 6.37
CA VAL A 17 8.39 -20.01 5.64
C VAL A 17 8.88 -19.24 4.42
N ASP A 18 7.99 -18.63 3.64
CA ASP A 18 8.33 -17.86 2.45
C ASP A 18 9.16 -16.63 2.82
N ASP A 19 8.68 -15.80 3.75
CA ASP A 19 9.38 -14.59 4.22
C ASP A 19 10.79 -14.93 4.75
N SER A 20 10.93 -16.02 5.51
CA SER A 20 12.25 -16.46 6.01
C SER A 20 13.14 -16.99 4.91
N SER A 21 12.62 -17.78 3.96
CA SER A 21 13.40 -18.36 2.87
C SER A 21 13.83 -17.33 1.82
N MET A 22 13.06 -16.25 1.69
CA MET A 22 13.33 -15.10 0.82
C MET A 22 14.09 -13.98 1.54
N GLU A 23 14.54 -14.20 2.78
CA GLU A 23 15.36 -13.27 3.56
C GLU A 23 14.70 -11.88 3.73
N ILE A 24 13.38 -11.86 3.91
CA ILE A 24 12.63 -10.61 4.07
C ILE A 24 13.03 -9.93 5.38
N SER A 25 13.56 -8.71 5.29
CA SER A 25 13.96 -7.92 6.45
C SER A 25 12.83 -7.08 7.05
N HIS A 26 11.93 -6.59 6.19
CA HIS A 26 10.83 -5.70 6.55
C HIS A 26 9.54 -6.14 5.86
N VAL A 27 8.49 -6.38 6.64
CA VAL A 27 7.14 -6.72 6.14
C VAL A 27 6.25 -5.50 6.29
N LEU A 28 6.04 -4.78 5.17
CA LEU A 28 5.10 -3.66 5.09
C LEU A 28 3.80 -4.12 4.44
N ARG A 29 2.69 -4.10 5.19
CA ARG A 29 1.40 -4.63 4.71
C ARG A 29 0.21 -3.93 5.34
N ALA A 30 -0.99 -4.17 4.82
CA ALA A 30 -2.21 -3.54 5.32
C ALA A 30 -2.52 -3.94 6.78
N GLN A 31 -3.09 -3.01 7.54
CA GLN A 31 -3.42 -3.18 8.97
C GLN A 31 -4.34 -4.37 9.26
N GLU A 32 -5.12 -4.86 8.30
CA GLU A 32 -5.92 -6.08 8.46
C GLU A 32 -5.07 -7.31 8.84
N HIS A 33 -3.79 -7.32 8.50
CA HIS A 33 -2.88 -8.41 8.87
C HIS A 33 -2.28 -8.27 10.26
N LEU A 34 -2.56 -7.19 11.00
CA LEU A 34 -2.00 -6.96 12.33
C LEU A 34 -2.30 -8.12 13.30
N MET A 35 -3.52 -8.68 13.23
CA MET A 35 -3.93 -9.81 14.08
C MET A 35 -3.24 -11.14 13.73
N ASN A 36 -2.64 -11.24 12.53
CA ASN A 36 -1.86 -12.40 12.12
C ASN A 36 -0.44 -12.37 12.68
N THR A 37 0.12 -11.17 12.91
CA THR A 37 1.51 -10.96 13.32
C THR A 37 1.89 -11.73 14.59
N PRO A 38 1.11 -11.71 15.70
CA PRO A 38 1.47 -12.49 16.89
C PRO A 38 1.59 -13.99 16.62
N ARG A 39 0.73 -14.53 15.74
CA ARG A 39 0.78 -15.95 15.35
C ARG A 39 2.01 -16.25 14.50
N GLN A 40 2.36 -15.35 13.58
CA GLN A 40 3.54 -15.49 12.74
C GLN A 40 4.82 -15.42 13.55
N VAL A 41 4.93 -14.47 14.50
CA VAL A 41 6.08 -14.36 15.42
C VAL A 41 6.31 -15.65 16.21
N LEU A 42 5.25 -16.27 16.73
CA LEU A 42 5.36 -17.56 17.42
C LEU A 42 5.89 -18.68 16.50
N ILE A 43 5.51 -18.68 15.22
CA ILE A 43 6.00 -19.66 14.24
C ILE A 43 7.48 -19.40 13.93
N TYR A 44 7.89 -18.14 13.69
CA TYR A 44 9.30 -17.78 13.50
C TYR A 44 10.16 -18.28 14.67
N GLN A 45 9.72 -17.98 15.91
CA GLN A 45 10.42 -18.38 17.13
C GLN A 45 10.48 -19.91 17.28
N ALA A 46 9.38 -20.61 17.01
CA ALA A 46 9.33 -22.07 17.11
C ALA A 46 10.26 -22.76 16.08
N LEU A 47 10.48 -22.15 14.92
CA LEU A 47 11.37 -22.66 13.87
C LEU A 47 12.82 -22.14 14.01
N GLY A 48 13.11 -21.31 15.02
CA GLY A 48 14.44 -20.70 15.20
C GLY A 48 14.81 -19.71 14.09
N MET A 49 13.81 -19.17 13.40
CA MET A 49 13.98 -18.23 12.28
C MET A 49 14.02 -16.78 12.78
N GLN A 50 14.72 -15.90 12.04
CA GLN A 50 14.76 -14.48 12.36
C GLN A 50 13.40 -13.82 12.12
N VAL A 51 12.93 -13.05 13.10
CA VAL A 51 11.68 -12.30 12.99
C VAL A 51 11.95 -10.99 12.23
N PRO A 52 11.24 -10.70 11.12
CA PRO A 52 11.41 -9.44 10.40
C PRO A 52 10.84 -8.25 11.16
N THR A 53 11.20 -7.05 10.74
CA THR A 53 10.55 -5.83 11.23
C THR A 53 9.19 -5.68 10.56
N PHE A 54 8.13 -5.45 11.34
CA PHE A 54 6.77 -5.29 10.81
C PHE A 54 6.32 -3.82 10.77
N GLY A 55 5.79 -3.38 9.63
CA GLY A 55 5.09 -2.13 9.46
C GLY A 55 3.68 -2.36 8.92
N HIS A 56 2.66 -1.84 9.61
CA HIS A 56 1.26 -2.01 9.21
C HIS A 56 0.70 -0.68 8.69
N MET A 57 0.43 -0.63 7.40
CA MET A 57 -0.11 0.54 6.71
C MET A 57 -1.56 0.76 7.13
N PRO A 58 -1.99 2.01 7.36
CA PRO A 58 -3.33 2.30 7.85
C PRO A 58 -4.41 1.90 6.84
N LEU A 59 -5.62 1.67 7.34
CA LEU A 59 -6.77 1.41 6.47
C LEU A 59 -7.07 2.60 5.55
N ILE A 60 -7.48 2.29 4.32
CA ILE A 60 -8.04 3.26 3.39
C ILE A 60 -9.56 3.25 3.54
N LEU A 61 -10.11 4.41 3.87
CA LEU A 61 -11.53 4.64 4.09
C LEU A 61 -12.16 5.39 2.93
N ALA A 62 -13.46 5.22 2.76
CA ALA A 62 -14.27 6.10 1.92
C ALA A 62 -14.57 7.43 2.66
N PRO A 63 -15.08 8.46 1.97
CA PRO A 63 -15.43 9.75 2.60
C PRO A 63 -16.41 9.64 3.77
N ASP A 64 -17.28 8.61 3.78
CA ASP A 64 -18.21 8.30 4.87
C ASP A 64 -17.54 7.56 6.06
N ARG A 65 -16.21 7.39 6.02
CA ARG A 65 -15.38 6.67 7.00
C ARG A 65 -15.62 5.16 7.08
N SER A 66 -16.42 4.60 6.19
CA SER A 66 -16.49 3.15 6.01
C SER A 66 -15.26 2.63 5.27
N LYS A 67 -15.02 1.31 5.30
CA LYS A 67 -13.92 0.71 4.55
C LYS A 67 -14.12 0.92 3.05
N LEU A 68 -13.09 1.39 2.35
CA LEU A 68 -13.15 1.54 0.90
C LEU A 68 -13.47 0.19 0.24
N SER A 69 -14.43 0.20 -0.68
CA SER A 69 -14.96 -1.00 -1.33
C SER A 69 -15.63 -0.65 -2.65
N LYS A 70 -15.92 -1.65 -3.49
CA LYS A 70 -16.56 -1.46 -4.81
C LYS A 70 -17.89 -0.68 -4.77
N ARG A 71 -18.58 -0.65 -3.62
CA ARG A 71 -19.83 0.12 -3.45
C ARG A 71 -19.60 1.63 -3.57
N HIS A 72 -18.38 2.09 -3.38
CA HIS A 72 -17.99 3.49 -3.46
C HIS A 72 -17.57 3.91 -4.88
N GLY A 73 -17.75 3.06 -5.90
CA GLY A 73 -17.37 3.33 -7.30
C GLY A 73 -16.06 2.66 -7.70
N ALA A 74 -15.29 3.31 -8.58
CA ALA A 74 -13.99 2.79 -9.01
C ALA A 74 -13.04 2.63 -7.82
N VAL A 75 -12.58 1.41 -7.61
CA VAL A 75 -11.65 1.06 -6.53
C VAL A 75 -10.48 0.21 -7.02
N SER A 76 -10.52 -0.28 -8.25
CA SER A 76 -9.40 -0.97 -8.87
C SER A 76 -8.55 -0.03 -9.71
N VAL A 77 -7.24 -0.27 -9.71
CA VAL A 77 -6.28 0.46 -10.55
C VAL A 77 -6.71 0.41 -12.03
N GLY A 78 -7.18 -0.74 -12.51
CA GLY A 78 -7.64 -0.90 -13.89
C GLY A 78 -8.90 -0.11 -14.25
N GLU A 79 -9.80 0.17 -13.30
CA GLU A 79 -10.95 1.06 -13.55
C GLU A 79 -10.50 2.51 -13.73
N TYR A 80 -9.56 2.97 -12.90
CA TYR A 80 -9.01 4.33 -13.03
C TYR A 80 -8.19 4.49 -14.31
N GLN A 81 -7.43 3.47 -14.70
CA GLN A 81 -6.74 3.45 -15.99
C GLN A 81 -7.72 3.66 -17.16
N ARG A 82 -8.85 2.93 -17.17
CA ARG A 82 -9.89 3.08 -18.21
C ARG A 82 -10.59 4.45 -18.18
N GLN A 83 -10.50 5.18 -17.07
CA GLN A 83 -11.02 6.55 -16.95
C GLN A 83 -9.98 7.62 -17.35
N GLY A 84 -8.78 7.23 -17.80
CA GLY A 84 -7.74 8.16 -18.21
C GLY A 84 -6.87 8.70 -17.06
N TYR A 85 -6.85 8.02 -15.91
CA TYR A 85 -5.88 8.36 -14.86
C TYR A 85 -4.50 7.85 -15.24
N LEU A 86 -3.50 8.71 -15.06
CA LEU A 86 -2.11 8.41 -15.37
C LEU A 86 -1.47 7.56 -14.27
N PRO A 87 -0.55 6.64 -14.62
CA PRO A 87 0.23 5.89 -13.63
C PRO A 87 0.97 6.81 -12.64
N SER A 88 1.52 7.94 -13.12
CA SER A 88 2.23 8.90 -12.28
C SER A 88 1.31 9.59 -11.26
N GLY A 89 0.12 10.02 -11.68
CA GLY A 89 -0.91 10.56 -10.80
C GLY A 89 -1.38 9.54 -9.76
N MET A 90 -1.54 8.28 -10.15
CA MET A 90 -1.87 7.17 -9.25
C MET A 90 -0.80 6.96 -8.17
N VAL A 91 0.47 6.86 -8.57
CA VAL A 91 1.59 6.66 -7.63
C VAL A 91 1.71 7.85 -6.66
N ASN A 92 1.62 9.09 -7.17
CA ASN A 92 1.65 10.28 -6.34
C ASN A 92 0.48 10.31 -5.34
N TYR A 93 -0.73 9.97 -5.76
CA TYR A 93 -1.87 10.02 -4.87
C TYR A 93 -1.83 8.90 -3.82
N LEU A 94 -1.56 7.65 -4.24
CA LEU A 94 -1.53 6.50 -3.32
C LEU A 94 -0.40 6.58 -2.30
N SER A 95 0.77 7.11 -2.68
CA SER A 95 1.88 7.31 -1.74
C SER A 95 1.53 8.24 -0.58
N GLN A 96 0.58 9.15 -0.76
CA GLN A 96 0.12 10.07 0.29
C GLN A 96 -0.99 9.49 1.17
N LEU A 97 -1.50 8.28 0.87
CA LEU A 97 -2.50 7.62 1.70
C LEU A 97 -1.83 6.96 2.91
N GLY A 98 -1.61 7.77 3.94
CA GLY A 98 -0.99 7.33 5.19
C GLY A 98 0.49 7.68 5.32
N TRP A 99 1.01 8.57 4.49
CA TRP A 99 2.38 9.07 4.56
C TRP A 99 2.44 10.52 4.04
N ASN A 100 3.35 11.33 4.60
CA ASN A 100 3.76 12.61 4.02
C ASN A 100 5.24 12.86 4.34
N ASP A 101 5.90 13.66 3.52
CA ASP A 101 7.31 14.07 3.70
C ASP A 101 7.48 15.16 4.79
N GLY A 102 6.42 15.45 5.56
CA GLY A 102 6.27 16.53 6.55
C GLY A 102 6.36 17.94 6.00
N THR A 103 6.21 18.10 4.69
CA THR A 103 5.97 19.40 4.06
C THR A 103 4.50 19.49 3.63
N ASN A 104 4.17 20.60 2.94
CA ASN A 104 2.87 20.78 2.29
C ASN A 104 2.94 20.42 0.79
N GLN A 105 3.99 19.73 0.34
CA GLN A 105 4.10 19.26 -1.04
C GLN A 105 3.10 18.12 -1.28
N GLU A 106 2.27 18.27 -2.31
CA GLU A 106 1.25 17.28 -2.69
C GLU A 106 1.47 16.68 -4.06
N ILE A 107 2.25 17.35 -4.91
CA ILE A 107 2.60 16.88 -6.26
C ILE A 107 4.04 16.37 -6.23
N TYR A 108 4.19 15.09 -6.56
CA TYR A 108 5.48 14.42 -6.61
C TYR A 108 5.62 13.65 -7.91
N GLN A 109 6.82 13.70 -8.48
CA GLN A 109 7.32 12.70 -9.41
C GLN A 109 7.86 11.49 -8.64
N VAL A 110 8.01 10.35 -9.32
CA VAL A 110 8.46 9.10 -8.68
C VAL A 110 9.84 9.27 -8.03
N ASP A 111 10.77 9.96 -8.69
CA ASP A 111 12.12 10.19 -8.14
C ASP A 111 12.11 11.07 -6.89
N GLU A 112 11.14 11.98 -6.78
CA GLU A 112 10.96 12.83 -5.59
C GLU A 112 10.42 11.99 -4.43
N LEU A 113 9.46 11.11 -4.70
CA LEU A 113 8.97 10.15 -3.69
C LEU A 113 10.10 9.24 -3.20
N LEU A 114 10.93 8.71 -4.10
CA LEU A 114 12.04 7.83 -3.72
C LEU A 114 13.07 8.54 -2.82
N LYS A 115 13.31 9.84 -3.05
CA LYS A 115 14.21 10.64 -2.21
C LYS A 115 13.59 11.03 -0.87
N ALA A 116 12.28 11.30 -0.85
CA ALA A 116 11.58 11.78 0.32
C ALA A 116 11.08 10.66 1.24
N PHE A 117 10.82 9.46 0.71
CA PHE A 117 10.17 8.38 1.44
C PHE A 117 11.01 7.87 2.60
N THR A 118 10.40 7.88 3.79
CA THR A 118 10.96 7.28 4.99
C THR A 118 9.86 6.59 5.79
N MET A 119 10.20 5.49 6.47
CA MET A 119 9.24 4.69 7.23
C MET A 119 8.77 5.37 8.53
N ASP A 120 9.57 6.26 9.11
CA ASP A 120 9.25 6.99 10.35
C ASP A 120 8.05 7.94 10.20
N ARG A 121 7.72 8.32 8.97
CA ARG A 121 6.59 9.23 8.66
C ARG A 121 5.32 8.51 8.24
N MET A 122 5.29 7.19 8.34
CA MET A 122 4.07 6.42 8.14
C MET A 122 3.06 6.73 9.26
N SER A 123 1.89 7.22 8.88
CA SER A 123 0.79 7.51 9.80
C SER A 123 0.13 6.24 10.30
N LYS A 124 -0.30 6.27 11.56
CA LYS A 124 -1.16 5.24 12.16
C LYS A 124 -2.65 5.52 11.93
N VAL A 125 -2.98 6.70 11.42
CA VAL A 125 -4.36 7.14 11.21
C VAL A 125 -4.85 6.66 9.85
N ALA A 126 -6.08 6.16 9.82
CA ALA A 126 -6.75 5.74 8.60
C ALA A 126 -6.76 6.88 7.56
N ALA A 127 -6.42 6.56 6.31
CA ALA A 127 -6.41 7.52 5.22
C ALA A 127 -7.78 7.57 4.54
N ILE A 128 -8.32 8.76 4.30
CA ILE A 128 -9.58 8.92 3.55
C ILE A 128 -9.24 9.03 2.07
N PHE A 129 -9.87 8.20 1.24
CA PHE A 129 -9.77 8.29 -0.21
C PHE A 129 -10.68 9.40 -0.73
N ASP A 130 -10.07 10.53 -1.05
CA ASP A 130 -10.69 11.70 -1.68
C ASP A 130 -10.53 11.66 -3.21
N LYS A 131 -11.65 11.46 -3.91
CA LYS A 131 -11.67 11.38 -5.37
C LYS A 131 -11.41 12.74 -6.04
N ASP A 132 -11.84 13.83 -5.43
CA ASP A 132 -11.66 15.16 -5.99
C ASP A 132 -10.19 15.57 -5.90
N LYS A 133 -9.55 15.26 -4.76
CA LYS A 133 -8.09 15.39 -4.61
C LYS A 133 -7.36 14.50 -5.62
N PHE A 134 -7.77 13.24 -5.77
CA PHE A 134 -7.12 12.36 -6.74
C PHE A 134 -7.23 12.89 -8.17
N LYS A 135 -8.41 13.37 -8.58
CA LYS A 135 -8.62 14.01 -9.88
C LYS A 135 -7.73 15.25 -10.06
N TRP A 136 -7.60 16.07 -9.01
CA TRP A 136 -6.73 17.25 -9.02
C TRP A 136 -5.24 16.88 -9.17
N VAL A 137 -4.75 15.90 -8.41
CA VAL A 137 -3.37 15.37 -8.54
C VAL A 137 -3.15 14.85 -9.96
N ASN A 138 -4.07 14.02 -10.47
CA ASN A 138 -3.96 13.49 -11.82
C ASN A 138 -3.94 14.59 -12.89
N GLY A 139 -4.73 15.65 -12.71
CA GLY A 139 -4.72 16.81 -13.60
C GLY A 139 -3.38 17.55 -13.64
N HIS A 140 -2.65 17.61 -12.52
CA HIS A 140 -1.27 18.15 -12.52
C HIS A 140 -0.31 17.26 -13.28
N HIS A 141 -0.41 15.95 -13.11
CA HIS A 141 0.40 14.99 -13.85
C HIS A 141 0.14 15.04 -15.37
N ILE A 142 -1.11 15.24 -15.79
CA ILE A 142 -1.43 15.46 -17.20
C ILE A 142 -0.74 16.70 -17.76
N ARG A 143 -0.69 17.80 -17.00
CA ARG A 143 -0.01 19.05 -17.42
C ARG A 143 1.51 18.93 -17.47
N LEU A 144 2.09 17.90 -16.84
CA LEU A 144 3.53 17.62 -16.88
C LEU A 144 3.94 16.74 -18.06
N LEU A 145 2.97 16.16 -18.80
CA LEU A 145 3.27 15.39 -20.00
C LEU A 145 3.84 16.30 -21.09
N SER A 146 4.75 15.74 -21.89
CA SER A 146 5.12 16.35 -23.16
C SER A 146 3.93 16.30 -24.13
N ASP A 147 3.90 17.20 -25.12
CA ASP A 147 2.86 17.17 -26.17
C ASP A 147 2.82 15.82 -26.89
N GLU A 148 3.96 15.16 -27.05
CA GLU A 148 4.06 13.83 -27.66
C GLU A 148 3.41 12.76 -26.77
N ASP A 149 3.67 12.78 -25.46
CA ASP A 149 3.09 11.81 -24.52
C ASP A 149 1.60 12.05 -24.30
N ALA A 150 1.13 13.29 -24.39
CA ALA A 150 -0.29 13.63 -24.25
C ALA A 150 -1.15 13.17 -25.44
N GLN A 151 -0.53 12.90 -26.60
CA GLN A 151 -1.21 12.44 -27.81
C GLN A 151 -1.33 10.91 -27.92
N ARG A 152 -0.68 10.16 -27.02
CA ARG A 152 -0.73 8.68 -26.96
C ARG A 152 -1.90 8.18 -26.12
#